data_AF-A0AAV2NJV0-F1
#
_entry.id   AF-A0AAV2NJV0-F1
#
_cell.length_a   1.000
_cell.length_b   1.000
_cell.length_c   1.000
_cell.angle_alpha   90.00
_cell.angle_beta   90.00
_cell.angle_gamma   90.00
#
_symmetry.space_group_name_H-M   'P 1'
#
loop_
_entity.id
_entity.type
_entity.pdbx_description
1 polymer ?
#
loop_
_entity_poly.entity_id
_entity_poly.type
_entity_poly.pdbx_seq_one_letter_code
_entity_poly.pdbx_strand_id
1 'polypeptide(L)'
;MFLVTELQSFPAKRMHPCPTCNRTFKRKNSLSRHLLYVCGQNPRFKCPYCQYHCTLRSNVYKHVRRNHQKREVYALDVVRRCAHKLH
;
A
#
# COMPACT_ATOMS: atom_id res chain seq x y z
N MET A 1 12.86 22.92 36.03
CA MET A 1 11.87 21.84 36.24
C MET A 1 10.95 21.85 35.03
N PHE A 2 11.16 20.93 34.08
CA PHE A 2 10.45 20.93 32.80
C PHE A 2 9.02 20.43 33.01
N LEU A 3 8.05 21.34 32.87
CA LEU A 3 6.64 20.99 32.79
C LEU A 3 6.42 20.33 31.43
N VAL A 4 6.38 19.00 31.41
CA VAL A 4 5.94 18.26 30.23
C VAL A 4 4.44 18.52 30.06
N THR A 5 4.14 19.28 29.01
CA THR A 5 2.81 19.65 28.53
C THR A 5 1.90 18.44 28.44
N GLU A 6 0.70 18.56 29.01
CA GLU A 6 -0.40 17.62 28.83
C GLU A 6 -0.61 17.33 27.34
N LEU A 7 -0.24 16.13 26.92
CA LEU A 7 -0.66 15.60 25.63
C LEU A 7 -2.13 15.25 25.76
N GLN A 8 -3.00 16.21 25.42
CA GLN A 8 -4.41 15.96 25.15
C GLN A 8 -4.50 14.80 24.16
N SER A 9 -4.77 13.61 24.71
CA SER A 9 -5.02 12.40 23.95
C SER A 9 -6.33 12.59 23.21
N PHE A 10 -6.23 13.05 21.96
CA PHE A 10 -7.30 12.93 20.96
C PHE A 10 -7.89 11.52 21.09
N PRO A 11 -9.22 11.33 21.11
CA PRO A 11 -9.81 10.01 21.20
C PRO A 11 -9.23 9.18 20.05
N ALA A 12 -8.36 8.23 20.39
CA ALA A 12 -7.70 7.39 19.43
C ALA A 12 -8.81 6.56 18.79
N LYS A 13 -9.34 7.03 17.66
CA LYS A 13 -10.24 6.25 16.78
C LYS A 13 -9.64 4.87 16.72
N ARG A 14 -10.36 3.84 17.22
CA ARG A 14 -9.85 2.46 17.35
C ARG A 14 -9.11 2.07 16.06
N MET A 15 -7.79 2.15 16.09
CA MET A 15 -6.96 1.78 14.96
C MET A 15 -6.71 0.28 15.03
N HIS A 16 -6.35 -0.31 13.90
CA HIS A 16 -6.15 -1.74 13.75
C HIS A 16 -4.70 -1.98 13.35
N PRO A 17 -3.78 -2.22 14.32
CA PRO A 17 -2.39 -2.52 14.03
C PRO A 17 -2.24 -3.92 13.44
N CYS A 18 -1.25 -4.09 12.57
CA CYS A 18 -0.85 -5.41 12.10
C CYS A 18 0.02 -6.11 13.15
N PRO A 19 -0.25 -7.38 13.51
CA PRO A 19 0.54 -8.11 14.50
C PRO A 19 1.96 -8.46 14.02
N THR A 20 2.19 -8.51 12.71
CA THR A 20 3.45 -8.98 12.11
C THR A 20 4.29 -7.88 11.48
N CYS A 21 3.74 -6.67 11.29
CA CYS A 21 4.51 -5.53 10.80
C CYS A 21 4.06 -4.24 11.47
N ASN A 22 4.90 -3.21 11.43
CA ASN A 22 4.65 -1.94 12.13
C ASN A 22 3.62 -1.01 11.44
N ARG A 23 2.65 -1.56 10.70
CA ARG A 23 1.62 -0.79 9.99
C ARG A 23 0.31 -0.75 10.76
N THR A 24 -0.31 0.43 10.78
CA THR A 24 -1.58 0.65 11.48
C THR A 24 -2.66 1.15 10.52
N PHE A 25 -3.85 0.55 10.59
CA PHE A 25 -4.96 0.84 9.69
C PHE A 25 -6.12 1.50 10.42
N LYS A 26 -6.83 2.42 9.74
CA LYS A 26 -8.01 3.09 10.28
C LYS A 26 -9.28 2.23 10.28
N ARG A 27 -9.29 1.10 9.54
CA ARG A 27 -10.46 0.23 9.35
C ARG A 27 -10.05 -1.23 9.40
N LYS A 28 -10.87 -2.09 10.03
CA LYS A 28 -10.64 -3.54 10.14
C LYS A 28 -10.50 -4.21 8.75
N ASN A 29 -11.37 -3.87 7.80
CA ASN A 29 -11.31 -4.42 6.44
C ASN A 29 -9.97 -4.15 5.72
N SER A 30 -9.34 -3.01 6.02
CA SER A 30 -8.06 -2.64 5.43
C SER A 30 -6.92 -3.44 6.04
N LEU A 31 -6.97 -3.69 7.36
CA LEU A 31 -6.06 -4.61 8.02
C LEU A 31 -6.23 -6.03 7.49
N SER A 32 -7.46 -6.54 7.38
CA SER A 32 -7.72 -7.90 6.86
C SER A 32 -7.16 -8.08 5.44
N ARG A 33 -7.39 -7.12 4.53
CA ARG A 33 -6.82 -7.15 3.18
C ARG A 33 -5.29 -7.07 3.21
N HIS A 34 -4.73 -6.25 4.09
CA HIS A 34 -3.28 -6.15 4.25
C HIS A 34 -2.68 -7.49 4.68
N LEU A 35 -3.26 -8.14 5.70
CA LEU A 35 -2.79 -9.45 6.17
C LEU A 35 -2.87 -10.52 5.08
N LEU A 36 -3.97 -10.53 4.32
CA LEU A 36 -4.20 -11.58 3.32
C LEU A 36 -3.32 -11.45 2.06
N TYR A 37 -3.01 -10.23 1.63
CA TYR A 37 -2.40 -10.01 0.30
C TYR A 37 -1.11 -9.19 0.30
N VAL A 38 -0.72 -8.59 1.42
CA VAL A 38 0.40 -7.63 1.46
C VAL A 38 1.42 -8.00 2.51
N CYS A 39 0.98 -8.36 3.72
CA CYS A 39 1.88 -8.64 4.83
C CYS A 39 2.67 -9.91 4.55
N GLY A 40 4.01 -9.81 4.62
CA GLY A 40 4.91 -10.92 4.29
C GLY A 40 4.90 -11.35 2.82
N GLN A 41 4.27 -10.59 1.92
CA GLN A 41 4.20 -10.91 0.51
C GLN A 41 5.23 -10.11 -0.28
N ASN A 42 5.93 -10.78 -1.20
CA ASN A 42 6.90 -10.12 -2.08
C ASN A 42 6.18 -9.30 -3.16
N PRO A 43 6.77 -8.17 -3.61
CA PRO A 43 6.20 -7.37 -4.70
C PRO A 43 6.04 -8.22 -5.97
N ARG A 44 4.80 -8.34 -6.45
CA ARG A 44 4.45 -9.14 -7.63
C ARG A 44 4.25 -8.30 -8.89
N PHE A 45 3.87 -7.04 -8.73
CA PHE A 45 3.53 -6.17 -9.84
C PHE A 45 4.57 -5.05 -9.99
N LYS A 46 5.10 -4.91 -11.21
CA LYS A 46 6.07 -3.89 -11.59
C LYS A 46 5.43 -2.85 -12.52
N CYS A 47 5.83 -1.60 -12.36
CA CYS A 47 5.52 -0.53 -13.32
C CYS A 47 6.38 -0.72 -14.59
N PRO A 48 5.80 -0.67 -15.80
CA PRO A 48 6.59 -0.79 -17.04
C PRO A 48 7.49 0.42 -17.31
N TYR A 49 7.23 1.56 -16.65
CA TYR A 49 7.91 2.83 -16.94
C TYR A 49 9.01 3.19 -15.94
N CYS A 50 9.17 2.43 -14.85
CA CYS A 50 10.17 2.70 -13.83
C CYS A 50 10.48 1.44 -12.99
N GLN A 51 11.33 1.58 -11.97
CA GLN A 51 11.71 0.48 -11.08
C GLN A 51 10.73 0.27 -9.90
N TYR A 52 9.53 0.85 -9.95
CA TYR A 52 8.53 0.69 -8.90
C TYR A 52 7.91 -0.71 -8.90
N HIS A 53 7.89 -1.36 -7.73
CA HIS A 53 7.27 -2.65 -7.51
C HIS A 53 6.27 -2.59 -6.34
N CYS A 54 5.19 -3.35 -6.42
CA CYS A 54 4.21 -3.47 -5.33
C CYS A 54 3.48 -4.81 -5.37
N THR A 55 2.76 -5.14 -4.29
CA THR A 55 2.03 -6.41 -4.15
C THR A 55 0.66 -6.40 -4.83
N LEU A 56 0.06 -5.23 -5.08
CA LEU A 56 -1.32 -5.08 -5.58
C LEU A 56 -1.37 -4.30 -6.89
N ARG A 57 -2.15 -4.79 -7.86
CA ARG A 57 -2.39 -4.12 -9.16
C ARG A 57 -2.95 -2.70 -9.01
N SER A 58 -3.86 -2.50 -8.05
CA SER A 58 -4.44 -1.17 -7.76
C SER A 58 -3.38 -0.14 -7.36
N ASN A 59 -2.25 -0.57 -6.80
CA ASN A 59 -1.18 0.33 -6.41
C ASN A 59 -0.36 0.77 -7.63
N VAL A 60 -0.13 -0.13 -8.61
CA VAL A 60 0.45 0.25 -9.91
C VAL A 60 -0.42 1.28 -10.61
N TYR A 61 -1.75 1.10 -10.62
CA TYR A 61 -2.67 2.07 -11.21
C TYR A 61 -2.48 3.48 -10.64
N LYS A 62 -2.56 3.61 -9.30
CA LYS A 62 -2.38 4.89 -8.63
C LYS A 62 -0.98 5.48 -8.85
N HIS A 63 0.05 4.62 -8.88
CA HIS A 63 1.42 5.04 -9.13
C HIS A 63 1.57 5.64 -10.55
N VAL A 64 1.09 4.94 -11.59
CA VAL A 64 1.16 5.41 -12.99
C VAL A 64 0.35 6.69 -13.16
N ARG A 65 -0.88 6.76 -12.63
CA ARG A 65 -1.70 7.97 -12.71
C ARG A 65 -1.05 9.20 -12.05
N ARG A 66 -0.21 9.00 -11.03
CA ARG A 66 0.49 10.10 -10.34
C ARG A 66 1.82 10.48 -10.98
N ASN A 67 2.63 9.49 -11.36
CA ASN A 67 4.02 9.68 -11.81
C ASN A 67 4.20 9.59 -13.33
N HIS A 68 3.22 9.06 -14.06
CA HIS A 68 3.25 8.79 -15.50
C HIS A 68 1.90 9.19 -16.14
N GLN A 69 1.42 10.41 -15.86
CA GLN A 69 0.05 10.88 -16.16
C GLN A 69 -0.39 10.74 -17.63
N LYS A 70 0.55 10.77 -18.58
CA LYS A 70 0.31 10.66 -20.03
C LYS A 70 0.51 9.25 -20.58
N ARG A 71 0.71 8.25 -19.72
CA ARG A 71 0.90 6.85 -20.12
C ARG A 71 -0.35 6.03 -19.78
N GLU A 72 -0.62 5.04 -20.62
CA GLU A 72 -1.59 4.01 -20.30
C GLU A 72 -1.15 3.21 -19.07
N VAL A 73 -2.10 2.67 -18.32
CA VAL A 73 -1.78 1.94 -17.11
C VAL A 73 -1.63 0.45 -17.43
N TYR A 74 -0.41 -0.07 -17.26
CA TYR A 74 -0.15 -1.51 -17.28
C TYR A 74 0.49 -1.95 -15.97
N ALA A 75 0.14 -3.15 -15.52
CA ALA A 75 0.83 -3.86 -14.43
C ALA A 75 1.53 -5.09 -14.98
N LEU A 76 2.85 -5.13 -14.84
CA LEU A 76 3.66 -6.30 -15.20
C LEU A 76 3.67 -7.27 -14.02
N ASP A 77 3.12 -8.46 -14.20
CA ASP A 77 3.18 -9.55 -13.23
C ASP A 77 4.54 -10.26 -13.37
N VAL A 78 5.45 -10.03 -12.41
CA VAL A 78 6.81 -10.57 -12.49
C VAL A 78 6.86 -12.08 -12.22
N VAL A 79 5.83 -12.61 -11.57
CA VAL A 79 5.72 -14.04 -11.25
C VAL A 79 5.20 -14.81 -12.45
N ARG A 80 4.15 -14.29 -13.11
CA ARG A 80 3.54 -14.92 -14.30
C ARG A 80 4.14 -14.46 -15.63
N ARG A 81 5.05 -13.48 -15.61
CA ARG A 81 5.67 -12.84 -16.78
C ARG A 81 4.64 -12.35 -17.81
N CYS A 82 3.56 -11.74 -17.34
CA CYS A 82 2.50 -11.21 -18.21
C CYS A 82 2.18 -9.74 -17.89
N ALA A 83 1.65 -9.01 -18.88
CA ALA A 83 1.23 -7.63 -18.73
C ALA A 83 -0.29 -7.53 -18.68
N HIS A 84 -0.83 -6.81 -17.70
CA HIS A 84 -2.26 -6.54 -17.59
C HIS A 84 -2.53 -5.05 -17.79
N LYS A 85 -3.30 -4.69 -18.81
CA LYS A 85 -3.85 -3.33 -18.98
C LYS A 85 -4.88 -3.07 -17.89
N LEU A 86 -4.78 -1.92 -17.22
CA LEU A 86 -5.69 -1.47 -16.17
C LEU A 86 -6.48 -0.27 -16.70
N HIS A 87 -7.80 -0.27 -16.50
CA HIS A 87 -8.74 0.81 -16.83
C HIS A 87 -9.11 1.59 -15.57
#